data_AF-A0A7R9Q4W8-F1
#
_entry.id   AF-A0A7R9Q4W8-F1
#
_cell.length_a   1.000
_cell.length_b   1.000
_cell.length_c   1.000
_cell.angle_alpha   90.00
_cell.angle_beta   90.00
_cell.angle_gamma   90.00
#
_symmetry.space_group_name_H-M   'P 1'
#
loop_
_entity.id
_entity.type
_entity.pdbx_description
1 polymer ?
#
loop_
_entity_poly.entity_id
_entity_poly.type
_entity_poly.pdbx_seq_one_letter_code
_entity_poly.pdbx_strand_id
1 'polypeptide(L)'
;MDQNGYPDLLVGAYESDATLLFRARPIIDIQTSVSGELSQIDPNKEGCKDDPNSKLVCFSFNACFKFNTTLRSTVSNILRLHYRIEAETYTGKKYYRVKFGSTADSDNPNIVERDISIRGNDLHSEHCSKEIVYLKDKSDIQNAVMFELTYSLIQKEPRMPTDGETLPDINKLPILNQEEAHRVFEARFLKECGSDEICESDLRVEAELTTKRTDTNKYILHLGEEHLSLIIRVINKGEPAYDASVFITHPSSLSYVGRKITKGDQLDCSPSNRTTLKCDLGNPFNPGKLEFQLRFNPTGLSDAETSLQLQIQSTTTSADKSVNDDLVTLTAEVIRNAELELSGNSEEQAVRYGGEIKGEAAIKFEDEIGSRVFHKYIIRNAGPWKASRIDVNISWPYQVENGREHGKWLLYLTGVPQVTGQGGKGYCLMGPNQVNPLDFDINSEYNSVVDNVPMPESRGSKSRRKREMIVLPREVRASDGSIQNVVSMSCGSGARCFNFTCVVLDLAANQTAV
;
A
#
# COMPACT_ATOMS: atom_id res chain seq x y z
N MET A 1 -23.20 2.70 73.31
CA MET A 1 -24.38 3.40 73.86
C MET A 1 -25.68 2.65 73.57
N ASP A 2 -25.66 1.62 72.72
CA ASP A 2 -26.83 0.91 72.21
C ASP A 2 -26.66 -0.63 72.21
N GLN A 3 -25.61 -1.15 72.85
CA GLN A 3 -25.33 -2.58 73.07
C GLN A 3 -25.24 -3.43 71.78
N ASN A 4 -24.94 -2.82 70.62
CA ASN A 4 -24.83 -3.54 69.35
C ASN A 4 -23.45 -4.20 69.11
N GLY A 5 -22.48 -3.99 70.01
CA GLY A 5 -21.14 -4.54 69.92
C GLY A 5 -20.14 -3.70 69.11
N TYR A 6 -20.55 -2.53 68.60
CA TYR A 6 -19.70 -1.59 67.88
C TYR A 6 -19.47 -0.30 68.69
N PRO A 7 -18.28 0.32 68.60
CA PRO A 7 -18.01 1.56 69.31
C PRO A 7 -18.72 2.76 68.66
N ASP A 8 -19.34 3.60 69.47
CA ASP A 8 -19.98 4.85 69.03
C ASP A 8 -19.04 6.05 69.21
N LEU A 9 -19.28 7.13 68.46
CA LEU A 9 -18.53 8.38 68.54
C LEU A 9 -19.43 9.54 68.99
N LEU A 10 -19.03 10.23 70.07
CA LEU A 10 -19.69 11.45 70.55
C LEU A 10 -18.79 12.66 70.27
N VAL A 11 -19.34 13.69 69.62
CA VAL A 11 -18.63 14.91 69.25
C VAL A 11 -19.32 16.11 69.88
N GLY A 12 -18.57 16.91 70.64
CA GLY A 12 -19.04 18.17 71.18
C GLY A 12 -18.77 19.33 70.21
N ALA A 13 -19.78 20.15 69.95
CA ALA A 13 -19.69 21.36 69.15
C ALA A 13 -20.04 22.57 70.03
N TYR A 14 -19.08 23.00 70.86
CA TYR A 14 -19.31 23.98 71.92
C TYR A 14 -19.76 25.35 71.40
N GLU A 15 -19.29 25.79 70.23
CA GLU A 15 -19.69 27.09 69.64
C GLU A 15 -21.15 27.11 69.17
N SER A 16 -21.75 25.94 68.98
CA SER A 16 -23.13 25.78 68.53
C SER A 16 -24.04 25.25 69.65
N ASP A 17 -23.56 25.20 70.90
CA ASP A 17 -24.26 24.59 72.04
C ASP A 17 -24.83 23.20 71.74
N ALA A 18 -24.12 22.41 70.93
CA ALA A 18 -24.62 21.14 70.39
C ALA A 18 -23.71 19.95 70.72
N THR A 19 -24.29 18.76 70.79
CA THR A 19 -23.57 17.48 70.89
C THR A 19 -24.13 16.52 69.85
N LEU A 20 -23.25 15.88 69.09
CA LEU A 20 -23.57 14.97 68.00
C LEU A 20 -23.17 13.55 68.40
N LEU A 21 -24.09 12.60 68.32
CA LEU A 21 -23.83 11.18 68.53
C LEU A 21 -23.90 10.42 67.20
N PHE A 22 -22.76 9.87 66.78
CA PHE A 22 -22.64 8.96 65.65
C PHE A 22 -22.65 7.53 66.16
N ARG A 23 -23.72 6.79 65.87
CA ARG A 23 -23.84 5.37 66.23
C ARG A 23 -23.29 4.49 65.12
N ALA A 24 -22.55 3.45 65.48
CA ALA A 24 -21.97 2.53 64.51
C ALA A 24 -23.00 1.52 63.99
N ARG A 25 -22.93 1.19 62.70
CA ARG A 25 -23.80 0.22 62.03
C ARG A 25 -23.16 -1.17 62.04
N PRO A 26 -23.92 -2.27 62.21
CA PRO A 26 -23.37 -3.61 62.07
C PRO A 26 -22.81 -3.87 60.68
N ILE A 27 -21.69 -4.58 60.59
CA ILE A 27 -21.05 -4.93 59.32
C ILE A 27 -21.52 -6.32 58.89
N ILE A 28 -21.87 -6.47 57.61
CA ILE A 28 -22.14 -7.76 56.97
C ILE A 28 -20.98 -8.09 56.03
N ASP A 29 -20.44 -9.28 56.23
CA ASP A 29 -19.39 -9.86 55.40
C ASP A 29 -20.01 -10.90 54.45
N ILE A 30 -19.73 -10.79 53.15
CA ILE A 30 -20.32 -11.64 52.11
C ILE A 30 -19.20 -12.19 51.25
N GLN A 31 -18.89 -13.46 51.49
CA GLN A 31 -17.96 -14.19 50.65
C GLN A 31 -18.61 -14.44 49.29
N THR A 32 -18.00 -13.88 48.25
CA THR A 32 -18.47 -13.98 46.87
C THR A 32 -17.60 -14.95 46.08
N SER A 33 -18.23 -15.93 45.43
CA SER A 33 -17.56 -16.93 44.60
C SER A 33 -18.19 -16.98 43.21
N VAL A 34 -17.36 -17.26 42.19
CA VAL A 34 -17.82 -17.46 40.81
C VAL A 34 -17.37 -18.85 40.40
N SER A 35 -18.30 -19.69 39.98
CA SER A 35 -18.03 -21.07 39.57
C SER A 35 -18.68 -21.37 38.22
N GLY A 36 -17.98 -22.10 37.36
CA GLY A 36 -18.46 -22.42 36.01
C GLY A 36 -17.32 -22.76 35.06
N GLU A 37 -17.67 -23.12 33.83
CA GLU A 37 -16.70 -23.35 32.75
C GLU A 37 -16.34 -22.00 32.10
N LEU A 38 -15.50 -21.24 32.81
CA LEU A 38 -14.98 -19.94 32.37
C LEU A 38 -13.61 -20.07 31.68
N SER A 39 -13.07 -21.27 31.58
CA SER A 39 -11.83 -21.57 30.85
C SER A 39 -12.16 -22.45 29.65
N GLN A 40 -11.39 -22.32 28.57
CA GLN A 40 -11.51 -23.17 27.36
C GLN A 40 -12.85 -23.00 26.61
N ILE A 41 -13.35 -21.77 26.49
CA ILE A 41 -14.54 -21.47 25.69
C ILE A 41 -14.20 -21.55 24.20
N ASP A 42 -14.72 -22.54 23.49
CA ASP A 42 -14.47 -22.71 22.06
C ASP A 42 -15.25 -21.67 21.23
N PRO A 43 -14.57 -20.71 20.55
CA PRO A 43 -15.23 -19.67 19.75
C PRO A 43 -15.84 -20.19 18.44
N ASN A 44 -15.53 -21.42 18.03
CA ASN A 44 -16.05 -22.03 16.81
C ASN A 44 -17.26 -22.94 17.05
N LYS A 45 -17.53 -23.29 18.31
CA LYS A 45 -18.66 -24.12 18.70
C LYS A 45 -19.89 -23.28 19.01
N GLU A 46 -20.90 -23.35 18.15
CA GLU A 46 -22.21 -22.75 18.41
C GLU A 46 -22.95 -23.51 19.53
N GLY A 47 -23.64 -22.77 20.39
CA GLY A 47 -24.35 -23.31 21.55
C GLY A 47 -23.45 -23.71 22.72
N CYS A 48 -24.10 -24.07 23.83
CA CYS A 48 -23.44 -24.50 25.06
C CYS A 48 -24.32 -25.48 25.82
N LYS A 49 -23.84 -26.00 26.96
CA LYS A 49 -24.58 -27.00 27.76
C LYS A 49 -25.99 -26.53 28.15
N ASP A 50 -26.15 -25.24 28.42
CA ASP A 50 -27.41 -24.65 28.88
C ASP A 50 -28.30 -24.10 27.76
N ASP A 51 -27.72 -23.88 26.57
CA ASP A 51 -28.47 -23.51 25.37
C ASP A 51 -27.84 -24.17 24.13
N PRO A 52 -28.11 -25.47 23.89
CA PRO A 52 -27.47 -26.22 22.81
C PRO A 52 -27.90 -25.79 21.41
N ASN A 53 -29.03 -25.10 21.28
CA ASN A 53 -29.62 -24.72 19.99
C ASN A 53 -29.30 -23.28 19.58
N SER A 54 -28.51 -22.56 20.37
CA SER A 54 -28.10 -21.19 20.05
C SER A 54 -27.19 -21.15 18.82
N LYS A 55 -27.41 -20.16 17.95
CA LYS A 55 -26.51 -19.84 16.83
C LYS A 55 -25.26 -19.09 17.26
N LEU A 56 -25.21 -18.63 18.51
CA LEU A 56 -24.05 -17.94 19.07
C LEU A 56 -23.29 -18.89 19.98
N VAL A 57 -21.99 -18.68 20.10
CA VAL A 57 -21.17 -19.35 21.13
C VAL A 57 -21.68 -18.87 22.49
N CYS A 58 -21.88 -19.79 23.43
CA CYS A 58 -22.27 -19.43 24.78
C CYS A 58 -21.47 -20.15 25.86
N PHE A 59 -21.54 -19.63 27.06
CA PHE A 59 -21.03 -20.25 28.27
C PHE A 59 -21.87 -19.80 29.46
N SER A 60 -21.75 -20.48 30.59
CA SER A 60 -22.50 -20.13 31.79
C SER A 60 -21.63 -20.21 33.03
N PHE A 61 -21.97 -19.38 34.00
CA PHE A 61 -21.35 -19.39 35.32
C PHE A 61 -22.39 -19.08 36.39
N ASN A 62 -22.07 -19.46 37.62
CA ASN A 62 -22.85 -19.19 38.81
C ASN A 62 -22.14 -18.10 39.62
N ALA A 63 -22.83 -17.00 39.88
CA ALA A 63 -22.43 -16.00 40.86
C ALA A 63 -23.06 -16.38 42.21
N CYS A 64 -22.22 -16.66 43.21
CA CYS A 64 -22.63 -17.20 44.48
C CYS A 64 -22.23 -16.28 45.64
N PHE A 65 -23.14 -16.14 46.61
CA PHE A 65 -23.00 -15.25 47.75
C PHE A 65 -23.22 -16.05 49.04
N LYS A 66 -22.27 -15.97 49.98
CA LYS A 66 -22.33 -16.64 51.27
C LYS A 66 -22.08 -15.66 52.40
N PHE A 67 -23.00 -15.56 53.35
CA PHE A 67 -22.92 -14.56 54.42
C PHE A 67 -22.09 -15.13 55.57
N ASN A 68 -21.04 -14.41 55.95
CA ASN A 68 -20.17 -14.77 57.04
C ASN A 68 -20.42 -13.83 58.23
N THR A 69 -21.63 -13.89 58.81
CA THR A 69 -21.96 -13.04 59.97
C THR A 69 -21.81 -13.79 61.28
N THR A 70 -21.04 -13.21 62.20
CA THR A 70 -20.85 -13.70 63.57
C THR A 70 -22.03 -13.36 64.48
N LEU A 71 -22.87 -12.39 64.09
CA LEU A 71 -24.00 -11.91 64.88
C LEU A 71 -25.27 -12.69 64.54
N ARG A 72 -25.40 -13.89 65.11
CA ARG A 72 -26.58 -14.78 64.97
C ARG A 72 -27.91 -14.17 65.46
N SER A 73 -27.91 -13.00 66.10
CA SER A 73 -29.02 -12.48 66.90
C SER A 73 -29.55 -11.09 66.50
N THR A 74 -28.88 -10.33 65.62
CA THR A 74 -29.27 -8.94 65.32
C THR A 74 -30.05 -8.79 64.01
N VAL A 75 -29.88 -9.71 63.05
CA VAL A 75 -30.57 -9.65 61.76
C VAL A 75 -31.83 -10.51 61.80
N SER A 76 -32.88 -10.00 62.46
CA SER A 76 -34.22 -10.63 62.51
C SER A 76 -35.01 -10.54 61.18
N ASN A 77 -34.35 -10.12 60.09
CA ASN A 77 -35.00 -9.71 58.85
C ASN A 77 -34.47 -10.43 57.62
N ILE A 78 -35.32 -10.45 56.59
CA ILE A 78 -34.96 -10.80 55.22
C ILE A 78 -33.93 -9.77 54.73
N LEU A 79 -32.72 -10.21 54.40
CA LEU A 79 -31.74 -9.38 53.71
C LEU A 79 -32.03 -9.39 52.22
N ARG A 80 -31.99 -8.22 51.59
CA ARG A 80 -32.16 -8.08 50.14
C ARG A 80 -30.88 -7.51 49.57
N LEU A 81 -30.30 -8.24 48.62
CA LEU A 81 -29.07 -7.87 47.92
C LEU A 81 -29.41 -7.57 46.47
N HIS A 82 -29.00 -6.41 45.99
CA HIS A 82 -29.00 -6.09 44.56
C HIS A 82 -27.58 -6.30 44.04
N TYR A 83 -27.38 -7.26 43.14
CA TYR A 83 -26.10 -7.43 42.47
C TYR A 83 -26.18 -7.02 41.01
N ARG A 84 -25.04 -6.54 40.50
CA ARG A 84 -24.83 -6.12 39.13
C ARG A 84 -23.56 -6.79 38.61
N ILE A 85 -23.66 -7.42 37.44
CA ILE A 85 -22.50 -7.95 36.71
C ILE A 85 -22.40 -7.22 35.39
N GLU A 86 -21.23 -6.64 35.13
CA GLU A 86 -20.93 -5.86 33.93
C GLU A 86 -19.74 -6.46 33.17
N ALA A 87 -19.90 -6.67 31.86
CA ALA A 87 -18.83 -7.18 31.00
C ALA A 87 -18.12 -6.02 30.27
N GLU A 88 -16.79 -5.93 30.46
CA GLU A 88 -15.80 -5.07 29.80
C GLU A 88 -15.93 -3.54 29.92
N THR A 89 -17.14 -2.99 29.97
CA THR A 89 -17.39 -1.54 29.89
C THR A 89 -17.05 -0.78 31.17
N TYR A 90 -16.94 -1.48 32.31
CA TYR A 90 -16.63 -0.88 33.61
C TYR A 90 -15.26 -0.20 33.68
N THR A 91 -14.35 -0.54 32.77
CA THR A 91 -13.02 0.10 32.64
C THR A 91 -13.00 1.36 31.76
N GLY A 92 -14.17 1.83 31.31
CA GLY A 92 -14.30 2.97 30.39
C GLY A 92 -14.22 2.60 28.90
N LYS A 93 -14.16 1.30 28.57
CA LYS A 93 -14.29 0.81 27.19
C LYS A 93 -15.72 1.05 26.70
N LYS A 94 -15.87 1.55 25.46
CA LYS A 94 -17.19 1.73 24.81
C LYS A 94 -17.71 0.47 24.10
N TYR A 95 -16.95 -0.62 24.17
CA TYR A 95 -17.20 -1.83 23.40
C TYR A 95 -17.27 -3.05 24.32
N TYR A 96 -18.16 -3.98 23.99
CA TYR A 96 -18.34 -5.25 24.67
C TYR A 96 -18.51 -6.39 23.65
N ARG A 97 -17.88 -7.52 23.92
CA ARG A 97 -17.88 -8.71 23.07
C ARG A 97 -18.99 -9.70 23.42
N VAL A 98 -19.60 -9.58 24.59
CA VAL A 98 -20.56 -10.55 25.12
C VAL A 98 -21.87 -9.91 25.55
N LYS A 99 -22.95 -10.70 25.54
CA LYS A 99 -24.26 -10.33 26.07
C LYS A 99 -24.78 -11.37 27.04
N PHE A 100 -25.47 -10.95 28.10
CA PHE A 100 -26.18 -11.85 29.00
C PHE A 100 -27.50 -12.30 28.36
N GLY A 101 -27.87 -13.57 28.55
CA GLY A 101 -29.10 -14.11 27.98
C GLY A 101 -30.37 -13.47 28.53
N SER A 102 -30.36 -13.09 29.80
CA SER A 102 -31.49 -12.44 30.48
C SER A 102 -31.75 -11.01 30.00
N THR A 103 -30.72 -10.32 29.51
CA THR A 103 -30.77 -8.91 29.08
C THR A 103 -30.41 -8.72 27.61
N ALA A 104 -30.40 -9.81 26.83
CA ALA A 104 -29.93 -9.82 25.44
C ALA A 104 -30.65 -8.83 24.51
N ASP A 105 -31.92 -8.54 24.80
CA ASP A 105 -32.79 -7.64 24.03
C ASP A 105 -32.98 -6.26 24.69
N SER A 106 -32.24 -5.97 25.76
CA SER A 106 -32.27 -4.68 26.46
C SER A 106 -31.30 -3.66 25.86
N ASP A 107 -31.40 -2.39 26.29
CA ASP A 107 -30.48 -1.32 25.90
C ASP A 107 -29.02 -1.59 26.36
N ASN A 108 -28.84 -2.38 27.43
CA ASN A 108 -27.55 -2.68 28.04
C ASN A 108 -27.34 -4.20 28.14
N PRO A 109 -27.15 -4.92 27.02
CA PRO A 109 -27.14 -6.37 27.01
C PRO A 109 -25.87 -6.98 27.63
N ASN A 110 -24.84 -6.18 27.87
CA ASN A 110 -23.59 -6.58 28.53
C ASN A 110 -23.65 -6.43 30.06
N ILE A 111 -24.81 -6.10 30.61
CA ILE A 111 -25.04 -5.93 32.04
C ILE A 111 -26.20 -6.84 32.46
N VAL A 112 -26.09 -7.46 33.63
CA VAL A 112 -27.19 -8.14 34.30
C VAL A 112 -27.31 -7.67 35.74
N GLU A 113 -28.55 -7.45 36.18
CA GLU A 113 -28.88 -7.01 37.53
C GLU A 113 -29.95 -7.94 38.12
N ARG A 114 -29.80 -8.31 39.39
CA ARG A 114 -30.76 -9.19 40.09
C ARG A 114 -30.85 -8.85 41.56
N ASP A 115 -32.03 -9.16 42.11
CA ASP A 115 -32.30 -9.06 43.54
C ASP A 115 -32.34 -10.45 44.17
N ILE A 116 -31.53 -10.69 45.19
CA ILE A 116 -31.54 -11.90 46.00
C ILE A 116 -32.16 -11.56 47.36
N SER A 117 -33.14 -12.36 47.81
CA SER A 117 -33.75 -12.22 49.13
C SER A 117 -33.39 -13.42 50.00
N ILE A 118 -32.73 -13.17 51.13
CA ILE A 118 -32.16 -14.20 52.00
C ILE A 118 -32.82 -14.13 53.36
N ARG A 119 -33.34 -15.27 53.82
CA ARG A 119 -34.03 -15.38 55.11
C ARG A 119 -33.03 -15.74 56.21
N GLY A 120 -33.34 -15.32 57.44
CA GLY A 120 -32.48 -15.49 58.63
C GLY A 120 -31.86 -16.89 58.80
N ASN A 121 -32.64 -17.95 58.53
CA ASN A 121 -32.21 -19.34 58.68
C ASN A 121 -31.25 -19.82 57.57
N ASP A 122 -31.28 -19.16 56.41
CA ASP A 122 -30.52 -19.52 55.20
C ASP A 122 -29.31 -18.58 55.01
N LEU A 123 -28.93 -17.79 56.03
CA LEU A 123 -27.77 -16.89 55.92
C LEU A 123 -26.46 -17.65 55.67
N HIS A 124 -26.34 -18.86 56.21
CA HIS A 124 -25.10 -19.64 56.12
C HIS A 124 -25.04 -20.51 54.85
N SER A 125 -26.15 -20.63 54.11
CA SER A 125 -26.16 -21.33 52.82
C SER A 125 -25.63 -20.43 51.72
N GLU A 126 -24.96 -21.03 50.74
CA GLU A 126 -24.52 -20.32 49.55
C GLU A 126 -25.71 -20.11 48.61
N HIS A 127 -25.94 -18.86 48.20
CA HIS A 127 -27.01 -18.47 47.28
C HIS A 127 -26.40 -18.17 45.91
N CYS A 128 -26.68 -19.02 44.93
CA CYS A 128 -26.12 -18.92 43.58
C CYS A 128 -27.18 -18.51 42.56
N SER A 129 -26.80 -17.59 41.67
CA SER A 129 -27.57 -17.24 40.49
C SER A 129 -26.80 -17.63 39.24
N LYS A 130 -27.45 -18.38 38.35
CA LYS A 130 -26.86 -18.85 37.10
C LYS A 130 -27.06 -17.82 36.00
N GLU A 131 -25.98 -17.43 35.36
CA GLU A 131 -25.99 -16.50 34.23
C GLU A 131 -25.45 -17.19 32.97
N ILE A 132 -26.16 -17.02 31.86
CA ILE A 132 -25.76 -17.50 30.53
C ILE A 132 -25.27 -16.30 29.74
N VAL A 133 -24.12 -16.44 29.08
CA VAL A 133 -23.45 -15.40 28.32
C VAL A 133 -23.27 -15.87 26.88
N TYR A 134 -23.59 -15.01 25.92
CA TYR A 134 -23.43 -15.25 24.49
C TYR A 134 -22.34 -14.34 23.92
N LEU A 135 -21.47 -14.90 23.07
CA LEU A 135 -20.46 -14.16 22.33
C LEU A 135 -21.10 -13.46 21.14
N LYS A 136 -21.06 -12.13 21.12
CA LYS A 136 -21.55 -11.27 20.04
C LYS A 136 -20.49 -11.06 18.96
N ASP A 137 -19.23 -10.93 19.38
CA ASP A 137 -18.11 -10.61 18.50
C ASP A 137 -16.94 -11.57 18.70
N LYS A 138 -16.37 -12.03 17.58
CA LYS A 138 -15.25 -12.97 17.51
C LYS A 138 -13.95 -12.32 17.03
N SER A 139 -13.91 -10.99 16.85
CA SER A 139 -12.71 -10.27 16.40
C SER A 139 -11.53 -10.40 17.38
N ASP A 140 -11.80 -10.42 18.69
CA ASP A 140 -10.80 -10.60 19.73
C ASP A 140 -11.15 -11.83 20.58
N ILE A 141 -10.67 -13.00 20.16
CA ILE A 141 -10.80 -14.27 20.90
C ILE A 141 -9.51 -14.64 21.66
N GLN A 142 -8.53 -13.74 21.69
CA GLN A 142 -7.25 -13.98 22.35
C GLN A 142 -7.26 -13.47 23.79
N ASN A 143 -7.85 -12.30 23.99
CA ASN A 143 -7.97 -11.70 25.31
C ASN A 143 -9.16 -12.28 26.07
N ALA A 144 -8.97 -12.50 27.37
CA ALA A 144 -10.07 -12.92 28.24
C ALA A 144 -11.18 -11.85 28.27
N VAL A 145 -12.43 -12.29 28.41
CA VAL A 145 -13.58 -11.41 28.65
C VAL A 145 -13.61 -11.08 30.13
N MET A 146 -13.45 -9.80 30.47
CA MET A 146 -13.41 -9.33 31.84
C MET A 146 -14.81 -8.98 32.36
N PHE A 147 -15.12 -9.42 33.57
CA PHE A 147 -16.37 -9.16 34.26
C PHE A 147 -16.12 -8.49 35.60
N GLU A 148 -16.97 -7.52 35.91
CA GLU A 148 -17.04 -6.88 37.23
C GLU A 148 -18.37 -7.26 37.89
N LEU A 149 -18.27 -7.86 39.08
CA LEU A 149 -19.40 -8.15 39.96
C LEU A 149 -19.38 -7.16 41.12
N THR A 150 -20.47 -6.41 41.25
CA THR A 150 -20.73 -5.48 42.36
C THR A 150 -22.05 -5.80 43.01
N TYR A 151 -22.20 -5.47 44.30
CA TYR A 151 -23.46 -5.66 44.99
C TYR A 151 -23.70 -4.63 46.09
N SER A 152 -24.98 -4.40 46.39
CA SER A 152 -25.45 -3.43 47.38
C SER A 152 -26.64 -3.98 48.18
N LEU A 153 -26.80 -3.50 49.42
CA LEU A 153 -27.95 -3.85 50.25
C LEU A 153 -29.16 -2.98 49.88
N ILE A 154 -30.28 -3.63 49.58
CA ILE A 154 -31.57 -2.96 49.41
C ILE A 154 -32.17 -2.72 50.79
N GLN A 155 -32.02 -1.50 51.29
CA GLN A 155 -32.54 -1.07 52.58
C GLN A 155 -33.29 0.25 52.47
N LYS A 156 -34.29 0.45 53.34
CA LYS A 156 -35.02 1.71 53.43
C LYS A 156 -34.20 2.71 54.23
N GLU A 157 -34.02 3.92 53.70
CA GLU A 157 -33.36 5.00 54.46
C GLU A 157 -34.18 5.38 55.71
N PRO A 158 -33.52 5.57 56.87
CA PRO A 158 -34.21 5.99 58.07
C PRO A 158 -34.73 7.43 57.92
N ARG A 159 -35.95 7.67 58.38
CA ARG A 159 -36.48 9.02 58.54
C ARG A 159 -35.90 9.64 59.81
N MET A 160 -35.57 10.93 59.76
CA MET A 160 -35.25 11.69 60.97
C MET A 160 -36.43 11.63 61.96
N PRO A 161 -36.23 11.15 63.19
CA PRO A 161 -37.27 11.12 64.21
C PRO A 161 -37.62 12.56 64.63
N THR A 162 -38.87 12.78 65.03
CA THR A 162 -39.29 14.06 65.64
C THR A 162 -38.95 14.09 67.13
N ASP A 163 -38.93 15.28 67.73
CA ASP A 163 -38.57 15.44 69.15
C ASP A 163 -39.49 14.60 70.05
N GLY A 164 -38.90 13.67 70.81
CA GLY A 164 -39.62 12.73 71.67
C GLY A 164 -39.96 11.38 71.03
N GLU A 165 -39.76 11.19 69.73
CA GLU A 165 -39.83 9.87 69.10
C GLU A 165 -38.60 9.01 69.48
N THR A 166 -38.78 7.69 69.48
CA THR A 166 -37.67 6.76 69.69
C THR A 166 -36.71 6.79 68.50
N LEU A 167 -35.41 6.75 68.79
CA LEU A 167 -34.40 6.69 67.76
C LEU A 167 -34.54 5.40 66.92
N PRO A 168 -34.29 5.45 65.59
CA PRO A 168 -34.25 4.26 64.76
C PRO A 168 -33.28 3.22 65.31
N ASP A 169 -33.69 1.96 65.25
CA ASP A 169 -32.86 0.81 65.62
C ASP A 169 -31.78 0.59 64.55
N ILE A 170 -30.55 0.93 64.89
CA ILE A 170 -29.41 0.87 63.96
C ILE A 170 -29.05 -0.56 63.58
N ASN A 171 -29.46 -1.56 64.37
CA ASN A 171 -29.22 -2.97 64.08
C ASN A 171 -29.98 -3.46 62.84
N LYS A 172 -31.04 -2.73 62.44
CA LYS A 172 -31.82 -3.03 61.22
C LYS A 172 -31.24 -2.38 59.97
N LEU A 173 -30.15 -1.62 60.10
CA LEU A 173 -29.49 -0.90 59.01
C LEU A 173 -28.02 -1.32 58.92
N PRO A 174 -27.73 -2.60 58.64
CA PRO A 174 -26.35 -3.05 58.50
C PRO A 174 -25.68 -2.40 57.28
N ILE A 175 -24.36 -2.37 57.26
CA ILE A 175 -23.55 -1.92 56.12
C ILE A 175 -22.69 -3.08 55.61
N LEU A 176 -22.47 -3.15 54.30
CA LEU A 176 -21.57 -4.14 53.72
C LEU A 176 -20.12 -3.77 54.00
N ASN A 177 -19.28 -4.80 54.11
CA ASN A 177 -17.86 -4.64 53.94
C ASN A 177 -17.55 -4.16 52.51
N GLN A 178 -17.07 -2.93 52.37
CA GLN A 178 -16.87 -2.29 51.06
C GLN A 178 -15.73 -2.93 50.26
N GLU A 179 -14.77 -3.57 50.93
CA GLU A 179 -13.64 -4.24 50.25
C GLU A 179 -14.07 -5.55 49.58
N GLU A 180 -15.09 -6.25 50.10
CA GLU A 180 -15.61 -7.48 49.51
C GLU A 180 -16.75 -7.26 48.49
N ALA A 181 -17.28 -6.03 48.41
CA ALA A 181 -18.42 -5.67 47.55
C ALA A 181 -18.08 -5.52 46.07
N HIS A 182 -16.81 -5.72 45.70
CA HIS A 182 -16.28 -5.59 44.35
C HIS A 182 -15.41 -6.80 44.01
N ARG A 183 -15.70 -7.45 42.88
CA ARG A 183 -14.93 -8.60 42.41
C ARG A 183 -14.78 -8.57 40.89
N VAL A 184 -13.55 -8.71 40.42
CA VAL A 184 -13.25 -8.89 38.99
C VAL A 184 -12.90 -10.35 38.72
N PHE A 185 -13.43 -10.90 37.63
CA PHE A 185 -13.09 -12.23 37.14
C PHE A 185 -13.09 -12.25 35.61
N GLU A 186 -12.58 -13.33 35.03
CA GLU A 186 -12.36 -13.41 33.59
C GLU A 186 -12.84 -14.74 33.00
N ALA A 187 -13.21 -14.70 31.71
CA ALA A 187 -13.54 -15.87 30.91
C ALA A 187 -12.55 -16.00 29.75
N ARG A 188 -11.90 -17.16 29.60
CA ARG A 188 -10.84 -17.42 28.62
C ARG A 188 -11.34 -18.35 27.51
N PHE A 189 -11.00 -18.01 26.27
CA PHE A 189 -11.28 -18.85 25.11
C PHE A 189 -10.32 -20.05 25.02
N LEU A 190 -10.78 -21.13 24.39
CA LEU A 190 -9.95 -22.27 24.05
C LEU A 190 -8.92 -21.83 23.01
N LYS A 191 -7.65 -22.00 23.34
CA LYS A 191 -6.55 -21.84 22.41
C LYS A 191 -5.96 -23.21 22.09
N GLU A 192 -5.60 -23.44 20.83
CA GLU A 192 -4.95 -24.67 20.38
C GLU A 192 -3.42 -24.63 20.58
N CYS A 193 -2.95 -24.00 21.66
CA CYS A 193 -1.53 -23.85 21.98
C CYS A 193 -1.14 -24.56 23.28
N GLY A 194 -1.43 -25.86 23.36
CA GLY A 194 -0.93 -26.69 24.45
C GLY A 194 -1.48 -26.38 25.84
N SER A 195 -0.71 -26.74 26.86
CA SER A 195 -1.13 -26.72 28.27
C SER A 195 -0.82 -25.42 29.01
N ASP A 196 0.01 -24.55 28.44
CA ASP A 196 0.45 -23.27 29.01
C ASP A 196 -0.37 -22.07 28.50
N GLU A 197 -1.32 -22.28 27.58
CA GLU A 197 -2.27 -21.27 27.08
C GLU A 197 -1.61 -20.05 26.36
N ILE A 198 -0.32 -20.15 26.06
CA ILE A 198 0.47 -19.13 25.36
C ILE A 198 0.83 -19.67 23.99
N CYS A 199 0.28 -19.07 22.94
CA CYS A 199 0.54 -19.53 21.59
C CYS A 199 1.86 -18.97 21.08
N GLU A 200 2.86 -19.85 20.99
CA GLU A 200 4.20 -19.54 20.48
C GLU A 200 4.28 -19.86 18.97
N SER A 201 4.00 -18.87 18.14
CA SER A 201 4.15 -18.98 16.68
C SER A 201 5.60 -18.77 16.24
N ASP A 202 5.90 -19.21 15.01
CA ASP A 202 7.18 -18.98 14.33
C ASP A 202 6.85 -18.61 12.89
N LEU A 203 6.51 -17.33 12.68
CA LEU A 203 6.19 -16.82 11.35
C LEU A 203 7.48 -16.51 10.59
N ARG A 204 7.46 -16.83 9.30
CA ARG A 204 8.53 -16.50 8.39
C ARG A 204 7.95 -16.08 7.06
N VAL A 205 8.41 -14.94 6.56
CA VAL A 205 8.01 -14.45 5.24
C VAL A 205 9.14 -14.59 4.23
N GLU A 206 8.80 -15.08 3.05
CA GLU A 206 9.68 -15.11 1.90
C GLU A 206 8.98 -14.41 0.75
N ALA A 207 9.70 -13.59 -0.02
CA ALA A 207 9.12 -12.85 -1.12
C ALA A 207 10.04 -12.86 -2.34
N GLU A 208 9.46 -12.94 -3.53
CA GLU A 208 10.17 -12.90 -4.80
C GLU A 208 9.39 -12.12 -5.86
N LEU A 209 10.10 -11.30 -6.64
CA LEU A 209 9.52 -10.70 -7.85
C LEU A 209 9.66 -11.68 -9.01
N THR A 210 8.62 -11.80 -9.85
CA THR A 210 8.63 -12.67 -11.03
C THR A 210 9.51 -12.13 -12.17
N THR A 211 10.19 -11.00 -11.97
CA THR A 211 11.01 -10.36 -12.99
C THR A 211 12.35 -11.08 -13.18
N LYS A 212 13.00 -10.81 -14.31
CA LYS A 212 14.37 -11.30 -14.56
C LYS A 212 15.34 -10.76 -13.50
N ARG A 213 16.40 -11.52 -13.24
CA ARG A 213 17.51 -11.11 -12.38
C ARG A 213 18.77 -10.86 -13.20
N THR A 214 19.57 -9.90 -12.76
CA THR A 214 20.95 -9.70 -13.23
C THR A 214 21.85 -10.89 -12.86
N ASP A 215 23.03 -10.99 -13.47
CA ASP A 215 24.08 -11.93 -13.05
C ASP A 215 24.52 -11.71 -11.58
N THR A 216 24.30 -10.50 -11.06
CA THR A 216 24.51 -10.13 -9.65
C THR A 216 23.30 -10.39 -8.74
N ASN A 217 22.31 -11.17 -9.20
CA ASN A 217 21.10 -11.56 -8.47
C ASN A 217 20.16 -10.39 -8.05
N LYS A 218 20.31 -9.20 -8.63
CA LYS A 218 19.37 -8.08 -8.47
C LYS A 218 18.19 -8.20 -9.42
N TYR A 219 16.99 -7.85 -8.96
CA TYR A 219 15.79 -7.84 -9.80
C TYR A 219 15.83 -6.70 -10.81
N ILE A 220 15.31 -6.93 -12.01
CA ILE A 220 15.23 -5.96 -13.09
C ILE A 220 13.77 -5.77 -13.50
N LEU A 221 13.28 -4.54 -13.49
CA LEU A 221 11.99 -4.19 -14.07
C LEU A 221 12.21 -3.51 -15.43
N HIS A 222 11.79 -4.17 -16.51
CA HIS A 222 11.74 -3.55 -17.83
C HIS A 222 10.45 -2.73 -17.94
N LEU A 223 10.60 -1.41 -18.07
CA LEU A 223 9.48 -0.51 -18.30
C LEU A 223 8.87 -0.79 -19.68
N GLY A 224 7.61 -1.22 -19.70
CA GLY A 224 6.96 -1.77 -20.89
C GLY A 224 6.08 -2.99 -20.64
N GLU A 225 6.36 -3.73 -19.57
CA GLU A 225 5.52 -4.84 -19.12
C GLU A 225 4.25 -4.32 -18.43
N GLU A 226 3.11 -4.97 -18.66
CA GLU A 226 1.81 -4.52 -18.12
C GLU A 226 1.77 -4.54 -16.58
N HIS A 227 2.39 -5.54 -15.95
CA HIS A 227 2.28 -5.78 -14.52
C HIS A 227 3.56 -6.34 -13.88
N LEU A 228 3.95 -5.75 -12.74
CA LEU A 228 4.95 -6.32 -11.83
C LEU A 228 4.27 -7.32 -10.88
N SER A 229 4.75 -8.56 -10.87
CA SER A 229 4.22 -9.61 -10.00
C SER A 229 5.13 -9.88 -8.79
N LEU A 230 4.53 -9.89 -7.60
CA LEU A 230 5.16 -10.20 -6.32
C LEU A 230 4.56 -11.50 -5.77
N ILE A 231 5.39 -12.52 -5.58
CA ILE A 231 5.02 -13.79 -4.95
C ILE A 231 5.45 -13.71 -3.49
N ILE A 232 4.53 -14.00 -2.58
CA ILE A 232 4.77 -14.01 -1.14
C ILE A 232 4.46 -15.40 -0.61
N ARG A 233 5.38 -15.96 0.17
CA ARG A 233 5.23 -17.21 0.91
C ARG A 233 5.31 -16.90 2.39
N VAL A 234 4.28 -17.25 3.13
CA VAL A 234 4.27 -17.18 4.59
C VAL A 234 4.27 -18.58 5.15
N ILE A 235 5.15 -18.84 6.11
CA ILE A 235 5.33 -20.13 6.74
C ILE A 235 5.14 -19.94 8.24
N ASN A 236 4.25 -20.73 8.85
CA ASN A 236 4.18 -20.86 10.31
C ASN A 236 4.72 -22.24 10.70
N LYS A 237 5.81 -22.29 11.46
CA LYS A 237 6.41 -23.56 11.95
C LYS A 237 6.11 -23.85 13.42
N GLY A 238 5.51 -22.90 14.13
CA GLY A 238 5.20 -22.99 15.55
C GLY A 238 3.76 -23.42 15.80
N GLU A 239 3.15 -22.83 16.81
CA GLU A 239 1.73 -22.98 17.14
C GLU A 239 0.85 -22.01 16.32
N PRO A 240 -0.49 -22.14 16.35
CA PRO A 240 -1.38 -21.25 15.61
C PRO A 240 -1.14 -19.75 15.92
N ALA A 241 -0.96 -18.95 14.87
CA ALA A 241 -0.73 -17.52 14.95
C ALA A 241 -2.06 -16.78 14.81
N TYR A 242 -2.49 -16.05 15.85
CA TYR A 242 -3.75 -15.30 15.80
C TYR A 242 -3.54 -13.88 15.30
N ASP A 243 -4.56 -13.33 14.63
CA ASP A 243 -4.51 -12.03 13.92
C ASP A 243 -3.26 -11.88 13.01
N ALA A 244 -2.84 -12.99 12.40
CA ALA A 244 -1.65 -13.02 11.56
C ALA A 244 -1.93 -12.29 10.24
N SER A 245 -1.07 -11.31 9.92
CA SER A 245 -1.21 -10.43 8.76
C SER A 245 0.13 -10.20 8.08
N VAL A 246 0.12 -9.89 6.79
CA VAL A 246 1.30 -9.39 6.05
C VAL A 246 1.05 -7.98 5.56
N PHE A 247 2.00 -7.09 5.82
CA PHE A 247 2.04 -5.72 5.33
C PHE A 247 3.04 -5.60 4.18
N ILE A 248 2.57 -5.05 3.06
CA ILE A 248 3.40 -4.79 1.88
C ILE A 248 3.48 -3.29 1.70
N THR A 249 4.66 -2.72 1.93
CA THR A 249 4.97 -1.32 1.66
C THR A 249 5.65 -1.21 0.30
N HIS A 250 5.07 -0.40 -0.60
CA HIS A 250 5.55 -0.18 -1.96
C HIS A 250 5.64 1.32 -2.28
N PRO A 251 6.47 1.74 -3.24
CA PRO A 251 6.59 3.14 -3.63
C PRO A 251 5.29 3.64 -4.26
N SER A 252 5.05 4.94 -4.19
CA SER A 252 3.85 5.60 -4.72
C SER A 252 3.73 5.56 -6.24
N SER A 253 4.82 5.23 -6.94
CA SER A 253 4.87 5.01 -8.39
C SER A 253 4.29 3.67 -8.82
N LEU A 254 4.09 2.72 -7.88
CA LEU A 254 3.38 1.46 -8.10
C LEU A 254 1.94 1.54 -7.58
N SER A 255 0.99 1.12 -8.40
CA SER A 255 -0.42 0.98 -7.98
C SER A 255 -0.82 -0.50 -7.90
N TYR A 256 -1.41 -0.90 -6.78
CA TYR A 256 -1.96 -2.26 -6.62
C TYR A 256 -3.10 -2.51 -7.61
N VAL A 257 -3.03 -3.62 -8.36
CA VAL A 257 -4.04 -4.00 -9.36
C VAL A 257 -4.97 -5.06 -8.79
N GLY A 258 -4.44 -6.04 -8.07
CA GLY A 258 -5.20 -7.16 -7.55
C GLY A 258 -4.33 -8.36 -7.23
N ARG A 259 -4.97 -9.41 -6.72
CA ARG A 259 -4.32 -10.70 -6.44
C ARG A 259 -4.76 -11.77 -7.43
N LYS A 260 -3.92 -12.78 -7.61
CA LYS A 260 -4.32 -14.03 -8.27
C LYS A 260 -4.97 -14.94 -7.22
N ILE A 261 -6.26 -15.24 -7.38
CA ILE A 261 -7.03 -16.07 -6.44
C ILE A 261 -6.62 -17.54 -6.63
N THR A 262 -6.19 -18.19 -5.54
CA THR A 262 -6.02 -19.65 -5.51
C THR A 262 -7.30 -20.26 -4.91
N LYS A 263 -7.83 -21.34 -5.50
CA LYS A 263 -9.09 -21.95 -5.03
C LYS A 263 -8.94 -22.41 -3.57
N GLY A 264 -9.76 -21.88 -2.66
CA GLY A 264 -9.77 -22.21 -1.23
C GLY A 264 -9.19 -21.13 -0.30
N ASP A 265 -8.80 -19.96 -0.82
CA ASP A 265 -8.19 -18.87 -0.04
C ASP A 265 -9.14 -18.26 1.01
N GLN A 266 -8.73 -18.33 2.29
CA GLN A 266 -9.22 -17.46 3.39
C GLN A 266 -8.47 -16.12 3.46
N LEU A 267 -7.46 -15.93 2.61
CA LEU A 267 -6.68 -14.71 2.52
C LEU A 267 -7.60 -13.54 2.11
N ASP A 268 -7.48 -12.37 2.73
CA ASP A 268 -8.09 -11.11 2.26
C ASP A 268 -7.02 -10.02 2.19
N CYS A 269 -6.96 -9.27 1.10
CA CYS A 269 -5.94 -8.23 0.90
C CYS A 269 -6.60 -6.91 0.57
N SER A 270 -6.46 -5.92 1.46
CA SER A 270 -7.04 -4.60 1.33
C SER A 270 -5.99 -3.49 1.45
N PRO A 271 -6.12 -2.38 0.71
CA PRO A 271 -5.25 -1.22 0.87
C PRO A 271 -5.49 -0.60 2.26
N SER A 272 -4.47 -0.63 3.11
CA SER A 272 -4.49 0.06 4.42
C SER A 272 -4.19 1.55 4.25
N ASN A 273 -3.26 1.88 3.34
CA ASN A 273 -2.93 3.24 2.95
C ASN A 273 -2.51 3.28 1.47
N ARG A 274 -2.22 4.47 0.92
CA ARG A 274 -1.84 4.64 -0.50
C ARG A 274 -0.61 3.81 -0.92
N THR A 275 0.30 3.55 0.01
CA THR A 275 1.57 2.84 -0.22
C THR A 275 1.68 1.54 0.58
N THR A 276 0.60 1.11 1.24
CA THR A 276 0.62 -0.04 2.15
C THR A 276 -0.60 -0.93 1.94
N LEU A 277 -0.37 -2.19 1.61
CA LEU A 277 -1.38 -3.24 1.49
C LEU A 277 -1.32 -4.12 2.74
N LYS A 278 -2.48 -4.42 3.35
CA LYS A 278 -2.62 -5.41 4.43
C LYS A 278 -3.25 -6.67 3.85
N CYS A 279 -2.65 -7.83 4.11
CA CYS A 279 -3.21 -9.13 3.77
C CYS A 279 -3.41 -9.97 5.04
N ASP A 280 -4.66 -10.29 5.37
CA ASP A 280 -5.04 -11.12 6.52
C ASP A 280 -4.87 -12.60 6.17
N LEU A 281 -4.06 -13.34 6.95
CA LEU A 281 -3.68 -14.73 6.66
C LEU A 281 -4.67 -15.78 7.18
N GLY A 282 -5.70 -15.33 7.91
CA GLY A 282 -6.63 -16.17 8.67
C GLY A 282 -6.45 -16.02 10.18
N ASN A 283 -7.52 -16.24 10.95
CA ASN A 283 -7.51 -16.10 12.40
C ASN A 283 -8.13 -17.35 13.07
N PRO A 284 -7.31 -18.34 13.50
CA PRO A 284 -5.85 -18.36 13.47
C PRO A 284 -5.24 -18.80 12.12
N PHE A 285 -4.00 -18.39 11.88
CA PHE A 285 -3.12 -18.95 10.86
C PHE A 285 -2.39 -20.17 11.44
N ASN A 286 -2.93 -21.35 11.12
CA ASN A 286 -2.42 -22.64 11.58
C ASN A 286 -1.02 -22.97 11.02
N PRO A 287 -0.29 -23.91 11.65
CA PRO A 287 1.02 -24.33 11.18
C PRO A 287 0.95 -24.86 9.75
N GLY A 288 1.78 -24.32 8.85
CA GLY A 288 1.64 -24.57 7.42
C GLY A 288 2.34 -23.55 6.55
N LYS A 289 2.02 -23.60 5.25
CA LYS A 289 2.57 -22.70 4.23
C LYS A 289 1.42 -22.11 3.41
N LEU A 290 1.45 -20.79 3.22
CA LEU A 290 0.54 -20.07 2.35
C LEU A 290 1.37 -19.33 1.29
N GLU A 291 1.01 -19.50 0.02
CA GLU A 291 1.64 -18.80 -1.09
C GLU A 291 0.56 -18.04 -1.87
N PHE A 292 0.81 -16.77 -2.17
CA PHE A 292 -0.07 -15.95 -2.98
C PHE A 292 0.71 -14.95 -3.84
N GLN A 293 0.06 -14.47 -4.91
CA GLN A 293 0.66 -13.56 -5.87
C GLN A 293 -0.14 -12.24 -5.95
N LEU A 294 0.57 -11.13 -5.79
CA LEU A 294 0.07 -9.77 -5.95
C LEU A 294 0.57 -9.16 -7.26
N ARG A 295 -0.26 -8.33 -7.90
CA ARG A 295 0.07 -7.60 -9.13
C ARG A 295 0.07 -6.10 -8.89
N PHE A 296 1.11 -5.44 -9.37
CA PHE A 296 1.29 -3.99 -9.33
C PHE A 296 1.43 -3.45 -10.75
N ASN A 297 0.92 -2.24 -10.99
CA ASN A 297 1.05 -1.54 -12.25
C ASN A 297 2.16 -0.47 -12.13
N PRO A 298 3.20 -0.53 -12.97
CA PRO A 298 4.36 0.38 -12.94
C PRO A 298 4.18 1.69 -13.74
N THR A 299 3.01 1.98 -14.30
CA THR A 299 2.76 3.17 -15.16
C THR A 299 2.98 4.52 -14.47
N GLY A 300 2.99 4.59 -13.14
CA GLY A 300 3.24 5.82 -12.38
C GLY A 300 4.72 6.20 -12.22
N LEU A 301 5.64 5.43 -12.81
CA LEU A 301 7.09 5.65 -12.69
C LEU A 301 7.54 6.91 -13.43
N SER A 302 8.25 7.77 -12.72
CA SER A 302 8.87 8.97 -13.28
C SER A 302 10.17 8.65 -14.02
N ASP A 303 10.64 9.58 -14.87
CA ASP A 303 11.92 9.42 -15.59
C ASP A 303 13.13 9.43 -14.63
N ALA A 304 13.00 9.97 -13.42
CA ALA A 304 14.08 10.09 -12.43
C ALA A 304 14.27 8.83 -11.56
N GLU A 305 13.26 7.97 -11.44
CA GLU A 305 13.32 6.78 -10.58
C GLU A 305 14.16 5.67 -11.22
N THR A 306 15.31 5.33 -10.63
CA THR A 306 16.22 4.29 -11.13
C THR A 306 16.04 2.93 -10.46
N SER A 307 15.39 2.91 -9.29
CA SER A 307 15.15 1.68 -8.53
C SER A 307 13.84 1.74 -7.75
N LEU A 308 13.31 0.57 -7.43
CA LEU A 308 12.10 0.38 -6.62
C LEU A 308 12.40 -0.52 -5.45
N GLN A 309 11.89 -0.15 -4.28
CA GLN A 309 12.06 -0.92 -3.06
C GLN A 309 10.69 -1.32 -2.51
N LEU A 310 10.48 -2.61 -2.33
CA LEU A 310 9.30 -3.16 -1.67
C LEU A 310 9.71 -3.78 -0.34
N GLN A 311 8.94 -3.51 0.70
CA GLN A 311 9.17 -4.04 2.03
C GLN A 311 7.95 -4.87 2.44
N ILE A 312 8.19 -6.14 2.78
CA ILE A 312 7.16 -7.12 3.13
C ILE A 312 7.42 -7.54 4.57
N GLN A 313 6.41 -7.37 5.43
CA GLN A 313 6.52 -7.68 6.86
C GLN A 313 5.34 -8.54 7.34
N SER A 314 5.60 -9.67 8.00
CA SER A 314 4.58 -10.41 8.76
C SER A 314 4.44 -9.87 10.18
N THR A 315 3.22 -9.94 10.72
CA THR A 315 2.89 -9.56 12.09
C THR A 315 1.84 -10.49 12.66
N THR A 316 1.90 -10.75 13.96
CA THR A 316 0.94 -11.55 14.72
C THR A 316 0.80 -10.98 16.12
N THR A 317 -0.31 -11.26 16.79
CA THR A 317 -0.49 -10.94 18.22
C THR A 317 -0.13 -12.12 19.12
N SER A 318 0.07 -13.32 18.56
CA SER A 318 0.70 -14.46 19.25
C SER A 318 2.16 -14.14 19.61
N ALA A 319 2.74 -14.88 20.56
CA ALA A 319 4.15 -14.74 20.89
C ALA A 319 4.99 -15.30 19.73
N ASP A 320 5.77 -14.44 19.06
CA ASP A 320 6.63 -14.88 17.96
C ASP A 320 8.07 -15.16 18.43
N LYS A 321 8.58 -16.34 18.10
CA LYS A 321 9.95 -16.76 18.44
C LYS A 321 11.01 -16.05 17.59
N SER A 322 10.70 -15.70 16.34
CA SER A 322 11.71 -15.38 15.33
C SER A 322 11.48 -14.04 14.63
N VAL A 323 11.19 -12.96 15.37
CA VAL A 323 10.88 -11.62 14.82
C VAL A 323 11.84 -11.08 13.71
N ASN A 324 13.07 -11.61 13.60
CA ASN A 324 14.02 -11.22 12.57
C ASN A 324 13.76 -11.80 11.17
N ASP A 325 13.01 -12.90 11.01
CA ASP A 325 12.69 -13.48 9.70
C ASP A 325 11.28 -13.12 9.17
N ASP A 326 10.64 -12.18 9.86
CA ASP A 326 9.37 -11.56 9.49
C ASP A 326 9.50 -10.40 8.50
N LEU A 327 10.71 -9.98 8.13
CA LEU A 327 10.92 -8.82 7.28
C LEU A 327 11.79 -9.14 6.05
N VAL A 328 11.24 -8.90 4.86
CA VAL A 328 11.95 -9.03 3.59
C VAL A 328 11.89 -7.73 2.82
N THR A 329 13.05 -7.28 2.33
CA THR A 329 13.16 -6.12 1.45
C THR A 329 13.62 -6.55 0.07
N LEU A 330 12.84 -6.20 -0.95
CA LEU A 330 13.14 -6.49 -2.35
C LEU A 330 13.47 -5.18 -3.06
N THR A 331 14.58 -5.16 -3.81
CA THR A 331 14.97 -4.01 -4.63
C THR A 331 15.06 -4.42 -6.09
N ALA A 332 14.38 -3.67 -6.96
CA ALA A 332 14.42 -3.85 -8.41
C ALA A 332 15.02 -2.62 -9.10
N GLU A 333 15.97 -2.84 -10.00
CA GLU A 333 16.52 -1.79 -10.87
C GLU A 333 15.60 -1.58 -12.07
N VAL A 334 15.33 -0.31 -12.40
CA VAL A 334 14.40 0.07 -13.46
C VAL A 334 15.18 0.27 -14.75
N ILE A 335 14.91 -0.57 -15.75
CA ILE A 335 15.54 -0.49 -17.08
C ILE A 335 14.52 0.03 -18.10
N ARG A 336 14.92 1.10 -18.80
CA ARG A 336 14.13 1.75 -19.86
C ARG A 336 14.67 1.34 -21.22
N ASN A 337 13.90 0.53 -21.94
CA ASN A 337 14.29 0.05 -23.27
C ASN A 337 13.54 0.84 -24.36
N ALA A 338 14.27 1.59 -25.16
CA ALA A 338 13.81 2.13 -26.44
C ALA A 338 14.59 1.44 -27.56
N GLU A 339 13.89 0.93 -28.57
CA GLU A 339 14.48 0.24 -29.71
C GLU A 339 14.23 1.10 -30.94
N LEU A 340 15.30 1.71 -31.45
CA LEU A 340 15.22 2.70 -32.51
C LEU A 340 15.65 2.07 -33.84
N GLU A 341 14.78 2.16 -34.84
CA GLU A 341 15.02 1.72 -36.20
C GLU A 341 15.12 2.95 -37.11
N LEU A 342 16.18 3.03 -37.91
CA LEU A 342 16.36 4.07 -38.92
C LEU A 342 16.27 3.45 -40.31
N SER A 343 15.39 3.98 -41.14
CA SER A 343 15.27 3.60 -42.55
C SER A 343 15.27 4.84 -43.43
N GLY A 344 15.87 4.75 -44.62
CA GLY A 344 15.91 5.84 -45.59
C GLY A 344 15.16 5.44 -46.86
N ASN A 345 14.37 6.36 -47.42
CA ASN A 345 13.72 6.17 -48.71
C ASN A 345 13.81 7.46 -49.55
N SER A 346 13.97 7.32 -50.85
CA SER A 346 13.88 8.45 -51.80
C SER A 346 12.54 8.38 -52.51
N GLU A 347 11.87 9.52 -52.68
CA GLU A 347 10.58 9.57 -53.39
C GLU A 347 10.73 9.18 -54.86
N GLU A 348 11.77 9.68 -55.53
CA GLU A 348 12.22 9.16 -56.81
C GLU A 348 13.40 8.20 -56.62
N GLN A 349 13.26 6.95 -57.10
CA GLN A 349 14.36 5.97 -57.12
C GLN A 349 15.38 6.22 -58.24
N ALA A 350 14.98 6.94 -59.29
CA ALA A 350 15.85 7.29 -60.40
C ALA A 350 15.40 8.61 -61.01
N VAL A 351 16.34 9.54 -61.17
CA VAL A 351 16.13 10.83 -61.82
C VAL A 351 16.86 10.83 -63.15
N ARG A 352 16.14 11.13 -64.23
CA ARG A 352 16.73 11.32 -65.55
C ARG A 352 17.10 12.78 -65.70
N TYR A 353 18.32 13.04 -66.16
CA TYR A 353 18.82 14.40 -66.39
C TYR A 353 19.08 14.62 -67.89
N GLY A 354 18.88 15.86 -68.35
CA GLY A 354 19.05 16.30 -69.74
C GLY A 354 18.77 17.79 -69.86
N GLY A 355 19.05 18.39 -71.03
CA GLY A 355 18.86 19.83 -71.28
C GLY A 355 20.13 20.55 -71.70
N GLU A 356 20.03 21.88 -71.84
CA GLU A 356 21.18 22.74 -72.17
C GLU A 356 22.08 22.95 -70.94
N ILE A 357 23.39 22.84 -71.12
CA ILE A 357 24.36 23.00 -70.04
C ILE A 357 24.46 24.49 -69.69
N LYS A 358 23.81 24.90 -68.59
CA LYS A 358 23.95 26.23 -68.00
C LYS A 358 25.06 26.22 -66.93
N GLY A 359 25.90 27.25 -66.93
CA GLY A 359 26.88 27.46 -65.87
C GLY A 359 26.22 28.07 -64.62
N GLU A 360 26.85 27.89 -63.45
CA GLU A 360 26.33 28.37 -62.15
C GLU A 360 25.91 29.85 -62.18
N ALA A 361 26.73 30.73 -62.76
CA ALA A 361 26.46 32.16 -62.85
C ALA A 361 25.26 32.55 -63.74
N ALA A 362 24.75 31.61 -64.54
CA ALA A 362 23.61 31.82 -65.44
C ALA A 362 22.28 31.29 -64.87
N ILE A 363 22.31 30.57 -63.75
CA ILE A 363 21.13 30.06 -63.05
C ILE A 363 20.60 31.16 -62.14
N LYS A 364 19.30 31.45 -62.20
CA LYS A 364 18.67 32.47 -61.33
C LYS A 364 17.50 31.93 -60.53
N PHE A 365 16.80 30.94 -61.05
CA PHE A 365 15.63 30.34 -60.40
C PHE A 365 15.89 28.88 -60.05
N GLU A 366 15.23 28.38 -59.01
CA GLU A 366 15.38 27.00 -58.53
C GLU A 366 15.07 25.97 -59.63
N ASP A 367 14.03 26.22 -60.43
CA ASP A 367 13.59 25.33 -61.52
C ASP A 367 14.65 25.20 -62.64
N GLU A 368 15.65 26.08 -62.68
CA GLU A 368 16.77 26.01 -63.63
C GLU A 368 17.96 25.16 -63.13
N ILE A 369 17.96 24.75 -61.86
CA ILE A 369 19.03 23.91 -61.26
C ILE A 369 18.92 22.47 -61.77
N GLY A 370 17.70 21.95 -61.85
CA GLY A 370 17.41 20.59 -62.28
C GLY A 370 16.19 19.99 -61.57
N SER A 371 16.03 18.68 -61.72
CA SER A 371 14.94 17.94 -61.06
C SER A 371 15.10 17.93 -59.54
N ARG A 372 14.03 18.21 -58.81
CA ARG A 372 13.98 18.06 -57.35
C ARG A 372 14.09 16.59 -56.95
N VAL A 373 14.71 16.34 -55.80
CA VAL A 373 14.89 15.01 -55.21
C VAL A 373 14.58 15.08 -53.73
N PHE A 374 13.69 14.21 -53.25
CA PHE A 374 13.32 14.15 -51.83
C PHE A 374 13.92 12.91 -51.15
N HIS A 375 14.77 13.13 -50.16
CA HIS A 375 15.26 12.09 -49.26
C HIS A 375 14.44 12.11 -47.96
N LYS A 376 13.77 10.99 -47.65
CA LYS A 376 12.96 10.80 -46.43
C LYS A 376 13.67 9.84 -45.49
N TYR A 377 13.79 10.20 -44.21
CA TYR A 377 14.46 9.39 -43.20
C TYR A 377 13.46 9.02 -42.09
N ILE A 378 13.02 7.77 -42.08
CA ILE A 378 11.98 7.29 -41.17
C ILE A 378 12.65 6.69 -39.93
N ILE A 379 12.35 7.27 -38.77
CA ILE A 379 12.79 6.81 -37.45
C ILE A 379 11.60 6.21 -36.72
N ARG A 380 11.67 4.92 -36.39
CA ARG A 380 10.63 4.21 -35.66
C ARG A 380 11.15 3.79 -34.29
N ASN A 381 10.37 4.05 -33.23
CA ASN A 381 10.60 3.46 -31.92
C ASN A 381 9.78 2.18 -31.79
N ALA A 382 10.39 1.02 -32.02
CA ALA A 382 9.78 -0.29 -31.82
C ALA A 382 9.81 -0.74 -30.34
N GLY A 383 10.54 -0.01 -29.50
CA GLY A 383 10.70 -0.33 -28.09
C GLY A 383 9.46 0.03 -27.27
N PRO A 384 9.34 -0.56 -26.06
CA PRO A 384 8.20 -0.32 -25.19
C PRO A 384 8.26 1.01 -24.43
N TRP A 385 9.42 1.68 -24.36
CA TRP A 385 9.59 2.97 -23.68
C TRP A 385 9.84 4.11 -24.67
N LYS A 386 9.51 5.34 -24.24
CA LYS A 386 9.76 6.57 -25.03
C LYS A 386 11.25 6.88 -25.13
N ALA A 387 11.67 7.45 -26.26
CA ALA A 387 12.98 8.05 -26.43
C ALA A 387 12.86 9.58 -26.34
N SER A 388 13.33 10.17 -25.23
CA SER A 388 13.11 11.60 -24.95
C SER A 388 13.84 12.52 -25.92
N ARG A 389 15.03 12.13 -26.40
CA ARG A 389 15.80 12.88 -27.40
C ARG A 389 16.60 11.94 -28.29
N ILE A 390 16.45 12.10 -29.59
CA ILE A 390 17.15 11.34 -30.62
C ILE A 390 17.87 12.34 -31.53
N ASP A 391 19.19 12.23 -31.62
CA ASP A 391 20.02 13.07 -32.48
C ASP A 391 20.40 12.26 -33.74
N VAL A 392 19.83 12.63 -34.89
CA VAL A 392 20.05 11.97 -36.19
C VAL A 392 21.08 12.76 -36.98
N ASN A 393 22.27 12.17 -37.16
CA ASN A 393 23.37 12.81 -37.88
C ASN A 393 23.36 12.41 -39.35
N ILE A 394 23.19 13.38 -40.25
CA ILE A 394 23.11 13.17 -41.70
C ILE A 394 24.32 13.79 -42.38
N SER A 395 24.97 13.01 -43.23
CA SER A 395 26.08 13.45 -44.09
C SER A 395 25.54 13.66 -45.51
N TRP A 396 25.53 14.91 -45.98
CA TRP A 396 24.90 15.28 -47.24
C TRP A 396 25.91 15.54 -48.37
N PRO A 397 25.86 14.78 -49.49
CA PRO A 397 26.82 14.93 -50.59
C PRO A 397 26.43 16.07 -51.54
N TYR A 398 27.02 17.25 -51.29
CA TYR A 398 26.64 18.48 -52.01
C TYR A 398 27.49 18.77 -53.25
N GLN A 399 28.74 18.29 -53.31
CA GLN A 399 29.66 18.55 -54.43
C GLN A 399 30.46 17.30 -54.80
N VAL A 400 30.85 17.18 -56.06
CA VAL A 400 31.80 16.16 -56.52
C VAL A 400 33.19 16.48 -55.98
N GLU A 401 33.86 15.49 -55.40
CA GLU A 401 35.23 15.64 -54.94
C GLU A 401 36.19 15.59 -56.14
N ASN A 402 36.83 16.72 -56.45
CA ASN A 402 37.73 16.88 -57.58
C ASN A 402 39.12 17.42 -57.17
N GLY A 403 39.42 17.53 -55.87
CA GLY A 403 40.68 18.06 -55.35
C GLY A 403 40.90 19.57 -55.54
N ARG A 404 39.90 20.32 -56.03
CA ARG A 404 39.94 21.79 -56.22
C ARG A 404 39.17 22.51 -55.11
N GLU A 405 39.40 23.79 -54.83
CA GLU A 405 38.65 24.48 -53.76
C GLU A 405 37.13 24.43 -53.97
N HIS A 406 36.66 24.45 -55.23
CA HIS A 406 35.25 24.33 -55.58
C HIS A 406 35.00 23.12 -56.50
N GLY A 407 34.09 22.24 -56.08
CA GLY A 407 33.61 21.10 -56.84
C GLY A 407 32.49 21.48 -57.82
N LYS A 408 32.06 20.54 -58.66
CA LYS A 408 30.76 20.67 -59.34
C LYS A 408 29.66 20.28 -58.35
N TRP A 409 28.55 20.99 -58.35
CA TRP A 409 27.38 20.66 -57.52
C TRP A 409 26.86 19.25 -57.85
N LEU A 410 26.48 18.51 -56.81
CA LEU A 410 25.84 17.19 -56.90
C LEU A 410 24.39 17.30 -56.43
N LEU A 411 24.16 17.51 -55.14
CA LEU A 411 22.83 17.74 -54.55
C LEU A 411 22.80 19.11 -53.86
N TYR A 412 22.06 20.04 -54.45
CA TYR A 412 21.84 21.36 -53.89
C TYR A 412 20.67 21.33 -52.89
N LEU A 413 20.93 21.75 -51.65
CA LEU A 413 19.91 21.76 -50.60
C LEU A 413 19.12 23.08 -50.66
N THR A 414 17.86 23.01 -51.09
CA THR A 414 17.01 24.18 -51.34
C THR A 414 16.31 24.72 -50.09
N GLY A 415 16.09 23.88 -49.08
CA GLY A 415 15.41 24.27 -47.84
C GLY A 415 15.92 23.50 -46.62
N VAL A 416 15.56 24.01 -45.43
CA VAL A 416 15.88 23.35 -44.16
C VAL A 416 15.05 22.06 -44.05
N PRO A 417 15.67 20.90 -43.80
CA PRO A 417 14.94 19.65 -43.61
C PRO A 417 13.95 19.78 -42.45
N GLN A 418 12.75 19.22 -42.64
CA GLN A 418 11.66 19.27 -41.68
C GLN A 418 11.52 17.91 -41.01
N VAL A 419 11.24 17.91 -39.70
CA VAL A 419 10.89 16.69 -38.96
C VAL A 419 9.37 16.66 -38.81
N THR A 420 8.75 15.59 -39.33
CA THR A 420 7.30 15.41 -39.36
C THR A 420 6.91 14.05 -38.78
N GLY A 421 5.68 13.85 -38.31
CA GLY A 421 5.24 12.53 -37.83
C GLY A 421 4.25 12.57 -36.66
N GLN A 422 3.93 11.37 -36.15
CA GLN A 422 2.98 11.19 -35.05
C GLN A 422 3.60 11.48 -33.68
N GLY A 423 4.91 11.26 -33.56
CA GLY A 423 5.67 11.47 -32.34
C GLY A 423 6.82 12.42 -32.58
N GLY A 424 6.72 13.62 -32.02
CA GLY A 424 7.86 14.52 -31.87
C GLY A 424 7.82 15.73 -32.78
N LYS A 425 7.66 16.90 -32.15
CA LYS A 425 8.21 18.14 -32.69
C LYS A 425 9.72 17.95 -32.79
N GLY A 426 10.30 18.27 -33.93
CA GLY A 426 11.74 18.19 -34.15
C GLY A 426 12.24 19.38 -34.93
N TYR A 427 13.55 19.53 -34.97
CA TYR A 427 14.21 20.58 -35.74
C TYR A 427 15.58 20.09 -36.21
N CYS A 428 16.04 20.63 -37.33
CA CYS A 428 17.35 20.33 -37.88
C CYS A 428 18.29 21.52 -37.67
N LEU A 429 19.47 21.24 -37.12
CA LEU A 429 20.54 22.19 -36.89
C LEU A 429 21.47 22.21 -38.11
N MET A 430 21.38 23.28 -38.88
CA MET A 430 22.18 23.52 -40.07
C MET A 430 23.32 24.51 -39.77
N GLY A 431 24.48 24.29 -40.39
CA GLY A 431 25.61 25.23 -40.37
C GLY A 431 25.40 26.42 -41.32
N PRO A 432 26.22 27.48 -41.18
CA PRO A 432 26.14 28.64 -42.06
C PRO A 432 26.43 28.24 -43.52
N ASN A 433 25.71 28.84 -44.48
CA ASN A 433 25.84 28.59 -45.92
C ASN A 433 25.66 27.12 -46.36
N GLN A 434 24.91 26.30 -45.61
CA GLN A 434 24.58 24.93 -46.02
C GLN A 434 23.26 24.81 -46.78
N VAL A 435 22.31 25.71 -46.50
CA VAL A 435 20.99 25.76 -47.13
C VAL A 435 20.95 26.96 -48.06
N ASN A 436 20.53 26.73 -49.30
CA ASN A 436 20.42 27.73 -50.36
C ASN A 436 21.58 28.78 -50.38
N PRO A 437 22.87 28.37 -50.40
CA PRO A 437 24.00 29.31 -50.29
C PRO A 437 24.12 30.32 -51.45
N LEU A 438 23.50 30.03 -52.59
CA LEU A 438 23.48 30.91 -53.76
C LEU A 438 22.27 31.85 -53.78
N ASP A 439 21.41 31.79 -52.75
CA ASP A 439 20.24 32.65 -52.56
C ASP A 439 19.31 32.69 -53.78
N PHE A 440 19.02 31.51 -54.34
CA PHE A 440 18.06 31.41 -55.44
C PHE A 440 16.66 31.75 -54.93
N ASP A 441 15.92 32.52 -55.73
CA ASP A 441 14.58 33.00 -55.39
C ASP A 441 13.61 31.80 -55.35
N ILE A 442 13.20 31.42 -54.14
CA ILE A 442 12.26 30.32 -53.92
C ILE A 442 10.87 30.90 -54.15
N ASN A 443 10.17 30.46 -55.21
CA ASN A 443 8.78 30.83 -55.43
C ASN A 443 7.97 30.66 -54.13
N SER A 444 7.33 31.76 -53.70
CA SER A 444 6.84 31.94 -52.34
C SER A 444 5.66 31.04 -52.03
N GLU A 445 5.90 29.94 -51.33
CA GLU A 445 4.83 29.33 -50.52
C GLU A 445 5.29 28.86 -49.14
N TYR A 446 6.60 28.78 -48.85
CA TYR A 446 7.07 28.37 -47.53
C TYR A 446 8.40 29.04 -47.20
N ASN A 447 8.37 30.18 -46.51
CA ASN A 447 9.41 30.54 -45.53
C ASN A 447 8.94 31.72 -44.67
N SER A 448 8.70 31.44 -43.40
CA SER A 448 8.66 32.45 -42.36
C SER A 448 9.82 32.21 -41.40
N VAL A 449 10.51 33.31 -41.10
CA VAL A 449 11.43 33.55 -39.97
C VAL A 449 12.84 32.96 -40.15
N VAL A 450 13.86 33.82 -40.24
CA VAL A 450 14.89 34.05 -39.19
C VAL A 450 15.72 35.31 -39.52
N ASP A 451 15.98 36.08 -38.47
CA ASP A 451 16.72 37.35 -38.37
C ASP A 451 18.25 37.28 -38.58
N ASN A 452 18.79 38.46 -38.90
CA ASN A 452 20.20 38.81 -39.11
C ASN A 452 21.09 38.73 -37.85
N VAL A 453 22.32 38.19 -37.98
CA VAL A 453 23.49 38.53 -37.12
C VAL A 453 24.81 38.43 -37.95
N PRO A 454 25.83 39.30 -37.75
CA PRO A 454 26.97 39.48 -38.67
C PRO A 454 28.16 38.52 -38.42
N MET A 455 28.94 38.31 -39.50
CA MET A 455 30.12 37.45 -39.59
C MET A 455 31.44 38.25 -39.46
N PRO A 456 32.53 37.70 -38.88
CA PRO A 456 33.88 38.26 -39.01
C PRO A 456 34.70 37.58 -40.12
N GLU A 457 35.47 38.40 -40.85
CA GLU A 457 36.42 38.00 -41.90
C GLU A 457 37.62 37.21 -41.36
N SER A 458 38.11 36.22 -42.13
CA SER A 458 39.51 35.78 -42.01
C SER A 458 40.12 35.37 -43.35
N ARG A 459 41.42 35.66 -43.46
CA ARG A 459 42.26 35.73 -44.66
C ARG A 459 42.71 34.36 -45.17
N GLY A 460 42.78 34.27 -46.50
CA GLY A 460 43.22 33.08 -47.23
C GLY A 460 44.70 32.72 -47.05
N SER A 461 44.96 31.42 -47.10
CA SER A 461 46.29 30.83 -47.26
C SER A 461 46.24 29.84 -48.43
N LYS A 462 47.11 30.06 -49.43
CA LYS A 462 47.19 29.28 -50.67
C LYS A 462 47.81 27.91 -50.40
N SER A 463 47.10 26.83 -50.72
CA SER A 463 47.61 25.45 -50.64
C SER A 463 47.88 24.84 -52.03
N ARG A 464 48.93 24.02 -52.07
CA ARG A 464 49.55 23.35 -53.22
C ARG A 464 48.61 22.32 -53.87
N ARG A 465 48.54 22.32 -55.21
CA ARG A 465 47.78 21.36 -56.03
C ARG A 465 48.14 19.89 -55.71
N LYS A 466 47.13 19.12 -55.28
CA LYS A 466 47.16 17.65 -55.20
C LYS A 466 46.47 17.06 -56.44
N ARG A 467 46.94 15.88 -56.88
CA ARG A 467 46.46 15.16 -58.08
C ARG A 467 44.94 14.99 -58.09
N GLU A 468 44.33 15.21 -59.26
CA GLU A 468 42.89 15.03 -59.49
C GLU A 468 42.47 13.59 -59.16
N MET A 469 41.47 13.44 -58.29
CA MET A 469 40.75 12.19 -58.11
C MET A 469 39.74 12.07 -59.25
N ILE A 470 39.96 11.12 -60.16
CA ILE A 470 38.98 10.70 -61.15
C ILE A 470 38.19 9.56 -60.51
N VAL A 471 36.90 9.78 -60.21
CA VAL A 471 36.01 8.69 -59.76
C VAL A 471 35.76 7.79 -60.96
N LEU A 472 36.41 6.62 -60.99
CA LEU A 472 36.29 5.67 -62.09
C LEU A 472 34.93 4.96 -62.05
N PRO A 473 34.23 4.83 -63.19
CA PRO A 473 33.00 4.05 -63.25
C PRO A 473 33.28 2.57 -62.96
N ARG A 474 32.38 1.94 -62.23
CA ARG A 474 32.38 0.51 -61.98
C ARG A 474 31.38 -0.15 -62.92
N GLU A 475 31.82 -1.20 -63.63
CA GLU A 475 30.93 -2.04 -64.43
C GLU A 475 30.03 -2.86 -63.50
N VAL A 476 28.71 -2.67 -63.66
CA VAL A 476 27.66 -3.41 -62.96
C VAL A 476 26.83 -4.13 -64.01
N ARG A 477 26.64 -5.45 -63.86
CA ARG A 477 25.68 -6.19 -64.68
C ARG A 477 24.27 -5.98 -64.13
N ALA A 478 23.41 -5.40 -64.94
CA ALA A 478 22.00 -5.25 -64.62
C ALA A 478 21.26 -6.60 -64.76
N SER A 479 20.07 -6.68 -64.16
CA SER A 479 19.22 -7.87 -64.10
C SER A 479 18.80 -8.41 -65.49
N ASP A 480 18.87 -7.55 -66.51
CA ASP A 480 18.58 -7.83 -67.91
C ASP A 480 19.80 -8.33 -68.72
N GLY A 481 20.97 -8.47 -68.08
CA GLY A 481 22.21 -8.90 -68.70
C GLY A 481 23.05 -7.77 -69.34
N SER A 482 22.59 -6.52 -69.30
CA SER A 482 23.35 -5.37 -69.79
C SER A 482 24.49 -4.98 -68.84
N ILE A 483 25.64 -4.58 -69.39
CA ILE A 483 26.77 -4.03 -68.62
C ILE A 483 26.58 -2.52 -68.56
N GLN A 484 26.41 -1.98 -67.34
CA GLN A 484 26.25 -0.56 -67.08
C GLN A 484 27.47 -0.02 -66.33
N ASN A 485 27.98 1.13 -66.76
CA ASN A 485 29.04 1.85 -66.08
C ASN A 485 28.43 2.77 -65.02
N VAL A 486 28.53 2.39 -63.74
CA VAL A 486 27.91 3.11 -62.63
C VAL A 486 28.99 3.81 -61.80
N VAL A 487 28.79 5.10 -61.55
CA VAL A 487 29.62 5.88 -60.63
C VAL A 487 28.84 6.08 -59.34
N SER A 488 29.38 5.59 -58.22
CA SER A 488 28.81 5.84 -56.89
C SER A 488 29.51 7.05 -56.26
N MET A 489 28.73 8.08 -55.93
CA MET A 489 29.21 9.28 -55.25
C MET A 489 28.57 9.36 -53.87
N SER A 490 29.36 9.12 -52.83
CA SER A 490 28.92 9.14 -51.44
C SER A 490 29.91 9.89 -50.55
N CYS A 491 29.46 10.24 -49.35
CA CYS A 491 30.33 10.86 -48.34
C CYS A 491 31.47 9.90 -47.98
N GLY A 492 32.70 10.31 -48.29
CA GLY A 492 33.90 9.47 -48.13
C GLY A 492 34.38 8.79 -49.42
N SER A 493 33.57 8.77 -50.49
CA SER A 493 33.94 8.21 -51.79
C SER A 493 33.35 9.03 -52.94
N GLY A 494 34.13 9.98 -53.46
CA GLY A 494 33.80 10.73 -54.68
C GLY A 494 32.91 11.96 -54.49
N ALA A 495 32.40 12.22 -53.28
CA ALA A 495 31.65 13.44 -52.96
C ALA A 495 32.21 14.16 -51.72
N ARG A 496 32.11 15.49 -51.74
CA ARG A 496 32.24 16.39 -50.60
C ARG A 496 30.91 16.47 -49.87
N CYS A 497 31.00 16.40 -48.55
CA CYS A 497 29.83 16.44 -47.70
C CYS A 497 29.94 17.49 -46.61
N PHE A 498 28.79 18.00 -46.21
CA PHE A 498 28.62 18.66 -44.94
C PHE A 498 27.70 17.81 -44.06
N ASN A 499 27.81 18.01 -42.76
CA ASN A 499 27.00 17.29 -41.78
C ASN A 499 26.00 18.25 -41.15
N PHE A 500 24.82 17.73 -40.86
CA PHE A 500 23.82 18.40 -40.05
C PHE A 500 23.12 17.38 -39.15
N THR A 501 22.49 17.87 -38.08
CA THR A 501 21.85 17.02 -37.08
C THR A 501 20.37 17.38 -36.98
N CYS A 502 19.50 16.39 -37.12
CA CYS A 502 18.06 16.53 -36.85
C CYS A 502 17.73 15.94 -35.49
N VAL A 503 17.11 16.75 -34.63
CA VAL A 503 16.71 16.37 -33.28
C VAL A 503 15.24 15.99 -33.28
N VAL A 504 14.92 14.77 -32.86
CA VAL A 504 13.55 14.30 -32.61
C VAL A 504 13.33 14.20 -31.10
N LEU A 505 12.27 14.82 -30.59
CA LEU A 505 11.95 14.86 -29.17
C LEU A 505 10.76 13.96 -28.84
N ASP A 506 10.80 13.31 -27.68
CA ASP A 506 9.71 12.55 -27.09
C ASP A 506 9.02 11.55 -28.04
N LEU A 507 9.82 10.74 -28.77
CA LEU A 507 9.29 9.69 -29.64
C LEU A 507 8.75 8.54 -28.78
N ALA A 508 7.43 8.44 -28.63
CA ALA A 508 6.81 7.43 -27.77
C ALA A 508 6.94 6.01 -28.36
N ALA A 509 6.59 5.01 -27.55
CA ALA A 509 6.58 3.61 -27.97
C ALA A 509 5.65 3.40 -29.18
N ASN A 510 6.11 2.62 -30.16
CA ASN A 510 5.43 2.34 -31.42
C ASN A 510 5.07 3.57 -32.28
N GLN A 511 5.73 4.71 -32.05
CA GLN A 511 5.57 5.89 -32.90
C GLN A 511 6.68 6.01 -33.95
N THR A 512 6.42 6.85 -34.94
CA THR A 512 7.32 7.10 -36.06
C THR A 512 7.45 8.60 -36.35
N ALA A 513 8.68 9.04 -36.60
CA ALA A 513 9.05 10.34 -37.11
C ALA A 513 9.70 10.19 -38.50
N VAL A 514 9.57 11.21 -39.35
CA VAL A 514 10.00 11.23 -40.76
C VAL A 514 10.73 12.53 -41.08
#